data_AF-A0A7X6S325-F1
#
_entry.id   AF-A0A7X6S325-F1
#
_cell.length_a   1.000
_cell.length_b   1.000
_cell.length_c   1.000
_cell.angle_alpha   90.00
_cell.angle_beta   90.00
_cell.angle_gamma   90.00
#
_symmetry.space_group_name_H-M   'P 1'
#
loop_
_entity.id
_entity.type
_entity.pdbx_description
1 polymer ?
#
loop_
_entity_poly.entity_id
_entity_poly.type
_entity_poly.pdbx_seq_one_letter_code
_entity_poly.pdbx_strand_id
1 'polypeptide(L)'
;MKKSKLFGTLLAVGAAGILLAACGSNSAQSSSSSKSSEATSSMTKTINTARFTGSFQGDNKMKVAGHVSIKGDKLTLTDFSTSAGPDLHVYLAKGTDPKSGVDLAPISLTKKTQTFSLKGTNVKKYSDVLIFCNKAHALFGHATYNADANMATTTDTAASLTGSFKGQNGKQVSGDVTVNGNEIDLSNFKTVAGPDLHIYLSKDGSVDNGAINLGKISLTDANQKIKLPAGTNIKDFKQVLIHCDEAHVTFGAADVK
;
A
#
# COMPACT_ATOMS: atom_id res chain seq x y z
N MET A 1 2.17 53.19 -28.06
CA MET A 1 2.14 53.82 -26.72
C MET A 1 0.94 54.75 -26.62
N LYS A 2 -0.08 54.35 -25.84
CA LYS A 2 -1.24 55.10 -25.30
C LYS A 2 -2.46 54.17 -25.25
N LYS A 3 -2.98 53.96 -24.04
CA LYS A 3 -4.39 54.22 -23.67
C LYS A 3 -4.58 53.92 -22.19
N SER A 4 -4.95 54.96 -21.47
CA SER A 4 -5.35 55.05 -20.07
C SER A 4 -6.84 54.68 -19.88
N LYS A 5 -7.19 54.27 -18.65
CA LYS A 5 -8.51 54.29 -17.95
C LYS A 5 -8.20 53.64 -16.58
N LEU A 6 -8.22 54.26 -15.39
CA LEU A 6 -9.04 55.27 -14.71
C LEU A 6 -10.49 54.86 -14.43
N PHE A 7 -10.69 54.21 -13.27
CA PHE A 7 -11.85 54.22 -12.36
C PHE A 7 -11.26 53.81 -10.99
N GLY A 8 -11.49 54.43 -9.84
CA GLY A 8 -12.64 55.18 -9.35
C GLY A 8 -13.05 54.57 -8.01
N THR A 9 -12.59 55.19 -6.93
CA THR A 9 -12.61 54.85 -5.49
C THR A 9 -14.02 54.67 -4.89
N LEU A 10 -14.19 53.82 -3.86
CA LEU A 10 -14.86 54.23 -2.60
C LEU A 10 -14.62 53.26 -1.41
N LEU A 11 -14.47 53.87 -0.22
CA LEU A 11 -14.18 53.34 1.13
C LEU A 11 -15.39 52.76 1.88
N ALA A 12 -15.12 51.89 2.87
CA ALA A 12 -15.58 51.96 4.29
C ALA A 12 -14.84 50.87 5.11
N VAL A 13 -13.85 51.15 5.99
CA VAL A 13 -13.91 51.54 7.43
C VAL A 13 -14.76 50.58 8.28
N GLY A 14 -14.17 49.67 9.06
CA GLY A 14 -13.79 49.80 10.48
C GLY A 14 -14.46 48.65 11.27
N ALA A 15 -14.03 48.14 12.44
CA ALA A 15 -13.07 48.56 13.44
C ALA A 15 -12.62 47.34 14.28
N ALA A 16 -11.56 47.57 15.07
CA ALA A 16 -10.81 46.62 15.88
C ALA A 16 -11.51 46.12 17.16
N GLY A 17 -11.01 45.00 17.68
CA GLY A 17 -11.20 44.57 19.06
C GLY A 17 -10.03 43.69 19.52
N ILE A 18 -9.07 44.30 20.22
CA ILE A 18 -8.06 43.63 21.05
C ILE A 18 -8.35 44.08 22.48
N LEU A 19 -8.32 43.16 23.45
CA LEU A 19 -7.42 43.23 24.62
C LEU A 19 -7.67 42.08 25.61
N LEU A 20 -6.55 41.61 26.15
CA LEU A 20 -6.34 40.59 27.17
C LEU A 20 -6.43 41.19 28.59
N ALA A 21 -6.71 40.33 29.58
CA ALA A 21 -6.13 40.26 30.94
C ALA A 21 -7.07 39.39 31.82
N ALA A 22 -6.73 38.76 32.94
CA ALA A 22 -5.54 38.23 33.61
C ALA A 22 -6.01 37.72 35.00
N CYS A 23 -5.25 36.79 35.62
CA CYS A 23 -5.23 36.30 37.04
C CYS A 23 -5.43 34.79 37.13
N GLY A 24 -4.71 34.01 37.95
CA GLY A 24 -3.70 34.31 38.99
C GLY A 24 -3.35 33.00 39.72
N SER A 25 -2.11 32.87 40.19
CA SER A 25 -1.51 31.66 40.78
C SER A 25 -1.62 31.65 42.31
N ASN A 26 -1.81 30.47 42.94
CA ASN A 26 -0.90 29.90 43.96
C ASN A 26 -1.41 28.60 44.64
N SER A 27 -0.52 27.60 44.62
CA SER A 27 -0.06 26.72 45.73
C SER A 27 -1.05 26.03 46.68
N ALA A 28 -1.10 24.69 46.65
CA ALA A 28 -0.70 23.83 47.79
C ALA A 28 -0.89 22.32 47.48
N GLN A 29 0.22 21.62 47.63
CA GLN A 29 0.43 20.18 47.69
C GLN A 29 -0.29 19.54 48.90
N SER A 30 -0.91 18.38 48.72
CA SER A 30 -0.81 17.23 49.65
C SER A 30 -1.61 16.02 49.16
N SER A 31 -1.19 14.89 49.69
CA SER A 31 -1.17 13.56 49.11
C SER A 31 -2.19 12.60 49.74
N SER A 32 -2.31 11.44 49.09
CA SER A 32 -2.50 10.11 49.69
C SER A 32 -3.92 9.51 49.77
N SER A 33 -4.09 8.50 48.90
CA SER A 33 -4.37 7.09 49.23
C SER A 33 -5.79 6.61 49.57
N SER A 34 -6.31 5.82 48.62
CA SER A 34 -6.78 4.42 48.76
C SER A 34 -8.05 4.10 49.56
N LYS A 35 -9.04 3.48 48.89
CA LYS A 35 -9.43 2.05 48.99
C LYS A 35 -10.80 1.82 48.31
N SER A 36 -10.88 0.99 47.25
CA SER A 36 -11.34 -0.43 47.23
C SER A 36 -12.85 -0.58 47.51
N SER A 37 -13.68 -1.34 46.81
CA SER A 37 -13.55 -2.37 45.78
C SER A 37 -14.94 -2.75 45.26
N GLU A 38 -15.03 -3.14 43.98
CA GLU A 38 -15.80 -4.27 43.37
C GLU A 38 -17.34 -4.37 43.61
N ALA A 39 -18.20 -4.82 42.67
CA ALA A 39 -18.03 -5.71 41.52
C ALA A 39 -19.15 -5.52 40.48
N THR A 40 -18.82 -5.66 39.19
CA THR A 40 -19.48 -6.63 38.28
C THR A 40 -18.80 -6.55 36.92
N SER A 41 -17.90 -7.52 36.73
CA SER A 41 -17.14 -7.78 35.53
C SER A 41 -18.05 -8.25 34.41
N SER A 42 -18.39 -7.36 33.48
CA SER A 42 -18.82 -7.75 32.13
C SER A 42 -17.61 -7.63 31.23
N MET A 43 -17.09 -8.79 30.80
CA MET A 43 -15.96 -8.88 29.88
C MET A 43 -16.22 -8.06 28.61
N THR A 44 -15.74 -6.82 28.59
CA THR A 44 -15.57 -6.10 27.33
C THR A 44 -14.24 -6.57 26.78
N LYS A 45 -14.33 -7.62 25.97
CA LYS A 45 -13.26 -8.10 25.10
C LYS A 45 -12.60 -6.88 24.47
N THR A 46 -11.38 -6.57 24.90
CA THR A 46 -10.47 -5.67 24.20
C THR A 46 -10.24 -6.29 22.83
N ILE A 47 -11.14 -5.99 21.88
CA ILE A 47 -10.90 -6.24 20.47
C ILE A 47 -9.86 -5.20 20.10
N ASN A 48 -8.60 -5.64 20.14
CA ASN A 48 -7.55 -5.06 19.34
C ASN A 48 -8.17 -4.87 17.94
N THR A 49 -8.57 -3.63 17.62
CA THR A 49 -9.44 -3.37 16.47
C THR A 49 -8.55 -3.41 15.26
N ALA A 50 -8.35 -4.64 14.81
CA ALA A 50 -7.55 -4.99 13.68
C ALA A 50 -7.92 -4.09 12.51
N ARG A 51 -6.98 -3.24 12.09
CA ARG A 51 -7.12 -2.38 10.95
C ARG A 51 -6.52 -3.08 9.74
N PHE A 52 -7.33 -3.38 8.75
CA PHE A 52 -6.86 -3.94 7.49
C PHE A 52 -6.88 -2.87 6.41
N THR A 53 -5.93 -2.91 5.48
CA THR A 53 -5.87 -1.97 4.35
C THR A 53 -5.45 -2.68 3.07
N GLY A 54 -5.93 -2.18 1.94
CA GLY A 54 -5.56 -2.65 0.60
C GLY A 54 -5.76 -1.56 -0.45
N SER A 55 -5.22 -1.76 -1.64
CA SER A 55 -5.37 -0.86 -2.78
C SER A 55 -5.99 -1.61 -3.94
N PHE A 56 -6.94 -1.00 -4.65
CA PHE A 56 -7.60 -1.64 -5.78
C PHE A 56 -6.69 -1.71 -6.99
N GLN A 57 -6.78 -2.85 -7.66
CA GLN A 57 -6.24 -3.08 -8.99
C GLN A 57 -7.40 -3.44 -9.91
N GLY A 58 -7.59 -2.64 -10.95
CA GLY A 58 -8.56 -2.95 -12.00
C GLY A 58 -8.15 -4.18 -12.80
N ASP A 59 -9.13 -4.90 -13.34
CA ASP A 59 -8.88 -5.91 -14.37
C ASP A 59 -8.53 -5.23 -15.70
N ASN A 60 -7.78 -5.87 -16.59
CA ASN A 60 -7.24 -5.36 -17.86
C ASN A 60 -8.28 -4.70 -18.80
N LYS A 61 -9.57 -4.83 -18.52
CA LYS A 61 -10.69 -4.23 -19.27
C LYS A 61 -11.43 -3.12 -18.52
N MET A 62 -11.38 -3.10 -17.18
CA MET A 62 -12.18 -2.21 -16.33
C MET A 62 -11.27 -1.40 -15.40
N LYS A 63 -11.50 -0.08 -15.33
CA LYS A 63 -10.72 0.78 -14.43
C LYS A 63 -11.30 0.67 -13.04
N VAL A 64 -10.50 0.31 -12.04
CA VAL A 64 -10.83 0.44 -10.61
C VAL A 64 -9.61 0.96 -9.90
N ALA A 65 -9.78 1.98 -9.07
CA ALA A 65 -8.74 2.60 -8.27
C ALA A 65 -9.31 3.04 -6.91
N GLY A 66 -8.40 3.29 -5.97
CA GLY A 66 -8.70 3.72 -4.61
C GLY A 66 -8.17 2.73 -3.58
N HIS A 67 -8.49 3.01 -2.32
CA HIS A 67 -8.03 2.24 -1.18
C HIS A 67 -9.22 1.66 -0.41
N VAL A 68 -8.99 0.55 0.27
CA VAL A 68 -9.91 -0.02 1.23
C VAL A 68 -9.28 -0.01 2.62
N SER A 69 -10.07 0.29 3.64
CA SER A 69 -9.71 0.10 5.04
C SER A 69 -10.84 -0.55 5.81
N ILE A 70 -10.54 -1.62 6.55
CA ILE A 70 -11.47 -2.28 7.45
C ILE A 70 -11.08 -1.93 8.88
N LYS A 71 -12.04 -1.42 9.66
CA LYS A 71 -11.87 -1.13 11.09
C LYS A 71 -13.12 -1.54 11.85
N GLY A 72 -12.98 -2.51 12.74
CA GLY A 72 -14.12 -3.08 13.46
C GLY A 72 -15.09 -3.74 12.49
N ASP A 73 -16.36 -3.35 12.53
CA ASP A 73 -17.43 -3.86 11.64
C ASP A 73 -17.67 -3.00 10.40
N LYS A 74 -16.70 -2.15 10.02
CA LYS A 74 -16.83 -1.23 8.88
C LYS A 74 -15.71 -1.43 7.88
N LEU A 75 -16.09 -1.50 6.61
CA LEU A 75 -15.22 -1.43 5.45
C LEU A 75 -15.42 -0.07 4.77
N THR A 76 -14.36 0.69 4.62
CA THR A 76 -14.37 2.04 4.03
C THR A 76 -13.53 2.04 2.76
N LEU A 77 -14.09 2.55 1.67
CA LEU A 77 -13.37 2.85 0.44
C LEU A 77 -13.03 4.35 0.42
N THR A 78 -11.82 4.70 -0.01
CA THR A 78 -11.37 6.09 -0.20
C THR A 78 -10.72 6.27 -1.56
N ASP A 79 -10.81 7.49 -2.10
CA ASP A 79 -10.35 7.82 -3.46
C ASP A 79 -10.86 6.85 -4.53
N PHE A 80 -12.05 6.30 -4.27
CA PHE A 80 -12.65 5.26 -5.08
C PHE A 80 -13.09 5.81 -6.43
N SER A 81 -12.69 5.12 -7.49
CA SER A 81 -13.12 5.39 -8.86
C SER A 81 -13.21 4.08 -9.61
N THR A 82 -14.26 3.91 -10.40
CA THR A 82 -14.49 2.70 -11.18
C THR A 82 -15.11 3.03 -12.54
N SER A 83 -14.85 2.19 -13.54
CA SER A 83 -15.69 2.09 -14.74
C SER A 83 -17.15 1.90 -14.33
N ALA A 84 -18.07 2.49 -15.09
CA ALA A 84 -19.49 2.34 -14.85
C ALA A 84 -19.92 0.88 -15.08
N GLY A 85 -20.80 0.39 -14.21
CA GLY A 85 -21.44 -0.90 -14.33
C GLY A 85 -22.88 -0.81 -13.83
N PRO A 86 -23.82 -1.54 -14.43
CA PRO A 86 -25.25 -1.39 -14.12
C PRO A 86 -25.66 -1.89 -12.72
N ASP A 87 -24.81 -2.70 -12.07
CA ASP A 87 -25.14 -3.38 -10.81
C ASP A 87 -23.87 -3.74 -10.04
N LEU A 88 -23.09 -2.72 -9.66
CA LEU A 88 -21.81 -2.90 -8.98
C LEU A 88 -21.97 -3.00 -7.47
N HIS A 89 -21.31 -4.00 -6.91
CA HIS A 89 -21.33 -4.35 -5.51
C HIS A 89 -19.91 -4.53 -4.96
N VAL A 90 -19.77 -4.30 -3.65
CA VAL A 90 -18.54 -4.61 -2.92
C VAL A 90 -18.71 -5.92 -2.16
N TYR A 91 -17.74 -6.81 -2.34
CA TYR A 91 -17.71 -8.14 -1.75
C TYR A 91 -16.51 -8.31 -0.84
N LEU A 92 -16.63 -9.24 0.10
CA LEU A 92 -15.50 -9.78 0.85
C LEU A 92 -15.33 -11.27 0.49
N ALA A 93 -14.20 -11.67 -0.09
CA ALA A 93 -14.02 -12.98 -0.72
C ALA A 93 -12.67 -13.65 -0.41
N LYS A 94 -12.59 -14.96 -0.69
CA LYS A 94 -11.32 -15.72 -0.69
C LYS A 94 -10.77 -15.69 -2.10
N GLY A 95 -9.70 -14.93 -2.33
CA GLY A 95 -9.20 -14.65 -3.67
C GLY A 95 -10.20 -13.84 -4.49
N THR A 96 -10.12 -13.98 -5.82
CA THR A 96 -10.88 -13.18 -6.78
C THR A 96 -12.19 -13.83 -7.25
N ASP A 97 -12.60 -14.96 -6.65
CA ASP A 97 -13.87 -15.62 -6.95
C ASP A 97 -15.01 -15.03 -6.09
N PRO A 98 -16.01 -14.34 -6.67
CA PRO A 98 -17.13 -13.79 -5.91
C PRO A 98 -17.99 -14.88 -5.22
N LYS A 99 -17.99 -16.12 -5.72
CA LYS A 99 -18.75 -17.23 -5.10
C LYS A 99 -18.16 -17.67 -3.77
N SER A 100 -16.88 -17.35 -3.52
CA SER A 100 -16.19 -17.67 -2.27
C SER A 100 -16.43 -16.62 -1.18
N GLY A 101 -17.17 -15.56 -1.51
CA GLY A 101 -17.34 -14.36 -0.71
C GLY A 101 -18.77 -14.05 -0.27
N VAL A 102 -18.90 -12.88 0.36
CA VAL A 102 -20.15 -12.32 0.87
C VAL A 102 -20.38 -10.96 0.22
N ASP A 103 -21.57 -10.76 -0.34
CA ASP A 103 -22.02 -9.46 -0.82
C ASP A 103 -22.32 -8.54 0.37
N LEU A 104 -21.60 -7.43 0.44
CA LEU A 104 -21.82 -6.43 1.49
C LEU A 104 -22.93 -5.47 1.08
N ALA A 105 -22.78 -4.82 -0.08
CA ALA A 105 -23.71 -3.79 -0.57
C ALA A 105 -23.40 -3.32 -2.00
N PRO A 106 -24.37 -2.69 -2.68
CA PRO A 106 -24.12 -1.92 -3.88
C PRO A 106 -23.21 -0.72 -3.62
N ILE A 107 -22.40 -0.33 -4.61
CA ILE A 107 -21.52 0.84 -4.55
C ILE A 107 -22.12 2.04 -5.27
N SER A 108 -21.78 3.25 -4.84
CA SER A 108 -22.05 4.47 -5.60
C SER A 108 -20.92 4.79 -6.56
N LEU A 109 -21.26 5.15 -7.81
CA LEU A 109 -20.30 5.61 -8.82
C LEU A 109 -19.85 7.06 -8.61
N THR A 110 -20.59 7.86 -7.84
CA THR A 110 -20.34 9.30 -7.68
C THR A 110 -19.59 9.65 -6.41
N LYS A 111 -19.48 8.71 -5.46
CA LYS A 111 -18.85 8.94 -4.16
C LYS A 111 -17.44 8.37 -4.13
N LYS A 112 -16.46 9.26 -3.97
CA LYS A 112 -15.05 8.88 -3.77
C LYS A 112 -14.78 8.18 -2.43
N THR A 113 -15.59 8.46 -1.41
CA THR A 113 -15.50 7.83 -0.09
C THR A 113 -16.83 7.21 0.30
N GLN A 114 -16.80 5.93 0.66
CA GLN A 114 -18.00 5.14 0.96
C GLN A 114 -17.70 4.16 2.08
N THR A 115 -18.67 3.89 2.95
CA THR A 115 -18.50 2.95 4.07
C THR A 115 -19.64 1.94 4.08
N PHE A 116 -19.26 0.69 4.30
CA PHE A 116 -20.10 -0.48 4.25
C PHE A 116 -19.99 -1.23 5.57
N SER A 117 -21.12 -1.73 6.08
CA SER A 117 -21.10 -2.61 7.26
C SER A 117 -20.69 -4.00 6.83
N LEU A 118 -19.86 -4.64 7.65
CA LEU A 118 -19.44 -6.02 7.46
C LEU A 118 -20.48 -7.03 7.98
N LYS A 119 -21.59 -6.57 8.57
CA LYS A 119 -22.69 -7.42 9.06
C LYS A 119 -22.20 -8.52 10.03
N GLY A 120 -21.18 -8.24 10.84
CA GLY A 120 -20.58 -9.21 11.75
C GLY A 120 -19.71 -10.27 11.08
N THR A 121 -19.35 -10.09 9.80
CA THR A 121 -18.51 -11.02 9.06
C THR A 121 -17.12 -11.11 9.67
N ASN A 122 -16.64 -12.35 9.90
CA ASN A 122 -15.25 -12.55 10.31
C ASN A 122 -14.32 -12.35 9.11
N VAL A 123 -13.80 -11.13 8.99
CA VAL A 123 -12.89 -10.69 7.94
C VAL A 123 -11.58 -11.46 7.87
N LYS A 124 -11.17 -12.19 8.92
CA LYS A 124 -9.98 -13.05 8.87
C LYS A 124 -10.16 -14.30 8.02
N LYS A 125 -11.40 -14.62 7.62
CA LYS A 125 -11.71 -15.78 6.75
C LYS A 125 -11.54 -15.47 5.26
N TYR A 126 -11.27 -14.22 4.92
CA TYR A 126 -11.24 -13.70 3.57
C TYR A 126 -9.91 -12.96 3.37
N SER A 127 -9.51 -12.83 2.11
CA SER A 127 -8.22 -12.23 1.73
C SER A 127 -8.41 -10.98 0.86
N ASP A 128 -9.59 -10.83 0.26
CA ASP A 128 -9.81 -9.87 -0.81
C ASP A 128 -11.13 -9.12 -0.65
N VAL A 129 -11.11 -7.86 -1.06
CA VAL A 129 -12.29 -7.04 -1.30
C VAL A 129 -12.47 -6.91 -2.80
N LEU A 130 -13.63 -7.32 -3.32
CA LEU A 130 -13.92 -7.30 -4.75
C LEU A 130 -14.91 -6.20 -5.11
N ILE A 131 -14.71 -5.59 -6.27
CA ILE A 131 -15.74 -4.82 -6.97
C ILE A 131 -16.28 -5.71 -8.08
N PHE A 132 -17.51 -6.18 -7.92
CA PHE A 132 -18.12 -7.15 -8.82
C PHE A 132 -19.46 -6.65 -9.34
N CYS A 133 -19.72 -6.88 -10.63
CA CYS A 133 -21.00 -6.56 -11.26
C CYS A 133 -21.88 -7.80 -11.29
N ASN A 134 -22.97 -7.80 -10.52
CA ASN A 134 -23.87 -8.95 -10.40
C ASN A 134 -24.59 -9.22 -11.72
N LYS A 135 -25.16 -8.17 -12.34
CA LYS A 135 -25.87 -8.26 -13.62
C LYS A 135 -25.00 -8.74 -14.78
N ALA A 136 -23.73 -8.35 -14.82
CA ALA A 136 -22.80 -8.72 -15.88
C ALA A 136 -21.95 -9.95 -15.55
N HIS A 137 -22.04 -10.46 -14.31
CA HIS A 137 -21.18 -11.51 -13.76
C HIS A 137 -19.68 -11.26 -14.00
N ALA A 138 -19.24 -10.01 -13.81
CA ALA A 138 -17.88 -9.58 -14.15
C ALA A 138 -17.17 -8.94 -12.94
N LEU A 139 -15.92 -9.34 -12.72
CA LEU A 139 -15.02 -8.70 -11.77
C LEU A 139 -14.47 -7.42 -12.40
N PHE A 140 -14.62 -6.30 -11.70
CA PHE A 140 -14.10 -5.02 -12.17
C PHE A 140 -12.71 -4.74 -11.58
N GLY A 141 -12.50 -5.15 -10.34
CA GLY A 141 -11.21 -5.02 -9.66
C GLY A 141 -11.25 -5.63 -8.27
N HIS A 142 -10.07 -5.79 -7.68
CA HIS A 142 -9.93 -6.34 -6.33
C HIS A 142 -8.83 -5.64 -5.56
N ALA A 143 -8.93 -5.71 -4.24
CA ALA A 143 -7.91 -5.27 -3.30
C ALA A 143 -7.67 -6.40 -2.29
N THR A 144 -6.48 -6.98 -2.32
CA THR A 144 -6.00 -7.84 -1.24
C THR A 144 -5.79 -6.99 0.01
N TYR A 145 -6.18 -7.49 1.18
CA TYR A 145 -5.90 -6.84 2.46
C TYR A 145 -5.21 -7.81 3.41
N ASN A 146 -4.25 -7.30 4.19
CA ASN A 146 -3.58 -8.11 5.19
C ASN A 146 -4.50 -8.28 6.40
N ALA A 147 -4.95 -9.51 6.71
CA ALA A 147 -5.83 -9.84 7.83
C ALA A 147 -5.10 -10.01 9.20
N ASP A 148 -3.79 -9.77 9.22
CA ASP A 148 -2.96 -9.70 10.43
C ASP A 148 -2.65 -8.23 10.75
N ALA A 149 -3.60 -7.58 11.40
CA ALA A 149 -3.47 -6.19 11.80
C ALA A 149 -2.63 -6.03 13.07
N ASN A 150 -1.35 -6.36 12.94
CA ASN A 150 -0.31 -5.64 13.65
C ASN A 150 0.50 -4.74 12.73
N MET A 151 -0.06 -4.32 11.60
CA MET A 151 0.49 -3.22 10.81
C MET A 151 -0.61 -2.26 10.39
N ALA A 152 -0.89 -1.32 11.31
CA ALA A 152 -1.32 0.01 10.92
C ALA A 152 -0.31 0.55 9.89
N THR A 153 -0.73 1.47 9.03
CA THR A 153 0.15 2.29 8.20
C THR A 153 1.20 3.01 9.05
N THR A 154 2.24 2.29 9.39
CA THR A 154 3.60 2.76 9.54
C THR A 154 4.30 2.34 8.26
N THR A 155 5.30 3.10 7.85
CA THR A 155 6.54 2.54 7.32
C THR A 155 6.81 1.20 7.99
N ASP A 156 6.26 0.13 7.42
CA ASP A 156 6.42 -1.18 7.97
C ASP A 156 7.74 -1.68 7.44
N THR A 157 8.52 -2.20 8.36
CA THR A 157 9.54 -3.18 8.03
C THR A 157 8.79 -4.40 7.53
N ALA A 158 8.22 -4.29 6.31
CA ALA A 158 7.92 -5.43 5.47
C ALA A 158 9.14 -6.31 5.56
N ALA A 159 8.96 -7.62 5.80
CA ALA A 159 10.06 -8.57 5.76
C ALA A 159 10.86 -8.27 4.48
N SER A 160 11.96 -7.56 4.65
CA SER A 160 12.68 -6.92 3.58
C SER A 160 13.88 -7.79 3.41
N LEU A 161 13.90 -8.55 2.32
CA LEU A 161 15.02 -9.42 2.06
C LEU A 161 16.16 -8.54 1.59
N THR A 162 17.29 -8.61 2.29
CA THR A 162 18.47 -7.81 1.95
C THR A 162 19.58 -8.72 1.45
N GLY A 163 20.34 -8.20 0.49
CA GLY A 163 21.48 -8.89 -0.08
C GLY A 163 22.49 -7.92 -0.64
N SER A 164 23.69 -8.42 -0.91
CA SER A 164 24.73 -7.66 -1.61
C SER A 164 25.12 -8.42 -2.86
N PHE A 165 25.19 -7.72 -3.99
CA PHE A 165 25.59 -8.31 -5.25
C PHE A 165 27.05 -8.75 -5.21
N LYS A 166 27.29 -9.91 -5.80
CA LYS A 166 28.61 -10.41 -6.18
C LYS A 166 28.63 -10.62 -7.68
N GLY A 167 29.68 -10.12 -8.32
CA GLY A 167 29.96 -10.39 -9.72
C GLY A 167 30.08 -11.89 -10.01
N GLN A 168 29.58 -12.29 -11.18
CA GLN A 168 29.56 -13.67 -11.68
C GLN A 168 30.19 -13.68 -13.08
N ASN A 169 30.67 -14.84 -13.53
CA ASN A 169 31.20 -15.02 -14.90
C ASN A 169 32.28 -13.97 -15.30
N GLY A 170 33.14 -13.60 -14.34
CA GLY A 170 34.20 -12.61 -14.52
C GLY A 170 33.71 -11.17 -14.72
N LYS A 171 32.41 -10.90 -14.56
CA LYS A 171 31.83 -9.55 -14.64
C LYS A 171 31.85 -8.89 -13.26
N GLN A 172 32.12 -7.59 -13.23
CA GLN A 172 32.08 -6.83 -11.98
C GLN A 172 30.66 -6.30 -11.76
N VAL A 173 30.04 -6.75 -10.68
CA VAL A 173 28.76 -6.24 -10.17
C VAL A 173 28.89 -6.11 -8.66
N SER A 174 28.46 -4.97 -8.11
CA SER A 174 28.48 -4.69 -6.67
C SER A 174 27.32 -3.77 -6.30
N GLY A 175 27.08 -3.63 -5.00
CA GLY A 175 26.00 -2.82 -4.43
C GLY A 175 25.06 -3.70 -3.61
N ASP A 176 24.11 -3.05 -2.97
CA ASP A 176 23.16 -3.69 -2.07
C ASP A 176 21.76 -3.67 -2.69
N VAL A 177 20.99 -4.68 -2.36
CA VAL A 177 19.60 -4.84 -2.78
C VAL A 177 18.71 -5.05 -1.57
N THR A 178 17.58 -4.37 -1.59
CA THR A 178 16.51 -4.46 -0.60
C THR A 178 15.23 -4.82 -1.34
N VAL A 179 14.73 -6.02 -1.14
CA VAL A 179 13.48 -6.52 -1.74
C VAL A 179 12.36 -6.32 -0.75
N ASN A 180 11.51 -5.34 -1.03
CA ASN A 180 10.30 -5.05 -0.26
C ASN A 180 9.09 -5.73 -0.93
N GLY A 181 7.94 -5.79 -0.25
CA GLY A 181 6.74 -6.45 -0.77
C GLY A 181 6.17 -5.89 -2.09
N ASN A 182 6.63 -4.72 -2.55
CA ASN A 182 6.13 -4.06 -3.76
C ASN A 182 7.24 -3.52 -4.69
N GLU A 183 8.49 -3.49 -4.24
CA GLU A 183 9.58 -2.81 -4.94
C GLU A 183 10.94 -3.42 -4.55
N ILE A 184 11.89 -3.40 -5.48
CA ILE A 184 13.30 -3.66 -5.25
C ILE A 184 14.05 -2.33 -5.25
N ASP A 185 14.74 -2.04 -4.16
CA ASP A 185 15.62 -0.88 -4.02
C ASP A 185 17.07 -1.32 -4.16
N LEU A 186 17.77 -0.78 -5.17
CA LEU A 186 19.20 -0.93 -5.33
C LEU A 186 19.91 0.28 -4.72
N SER A 187 21.03 0.04 -4.04
CA SER A 187 21.87 1.10 -3.52
C SER A 187 23.35 0.83 -3.77
N ASN A 188 24.13 1.89 -4.02
CA ASN A 188 25.54 1.79 -4.39
C ASN A 188 25.80 0.81 -5.56
N PHE A 189 24.81 0.64 -6.44
CA PHE A 189 24.86 -0.34 -7.52
C PHE A 189 25.88 0.07 -8.57
N LYS A 190 26.73 -0.87 -8.94
CA LYS A 190 27.72 -0.71 -10.02
C LYS A 190 27.80 -2.00 -10.80
N THR A 191 27.87 -1.88 -12.11
CA THR A 191 28.06 -3.00 -13.02
C THR A 191 28.95 -2.56 -14.17
N VAL A 192 29.68 -3.52 -14.77
CA VAL A 192 30.23 -3.32 -16.11
C VAL A 192 29.09 -3.19 -17.12
N ALA A 193 29.30 -2.41 -18.17
CA ALA A 193 28.33 -2.24 -19.24
C ALA A 193 28.07 -3.58 -19.95
N GLY A 194 26.81 -3.80 -20.31
CA GLY A 194 26.36 -4.88 -21.17
C GLY A 194 25.29 -4.34 -22.13
N PRO A 195 25.13 -4.93 -23.31
CA PRO A 195 24.25 -4.40 -24.35
C PRO A 195 22.76 -4.45 -23.95
N ASP A 196 22.36 -5.43 -23.11
CA ASP A 196 20.98 -5.58 -22.66
C ASP A 196 20.88 -6.13 -21.23
N LEU A 197 21.20 -5.31 -20.23
CA LEU A 197 21.17 -5.73 -18.83
C LEU A 197 19.79 -5.56 -18.18
N HIS A 198 19.31 -6.64 -17.58
CA HIS A 198 18.04 -6.77 -16.91
C HIS A 198 18.22 -7.26 -15.47
N ILE A 199 17.24 -6.96 -14.62
CA ILE A 199 17.13 -7.46 -13.25
C ILE A 199 16.04 -8.51 -13.14
N TYR A 200 16.35 -9.61 -12.45
CA TYR A 200 15.46 -10.74 -12.24
C TYR A 200 15.33 -11.09 -10.78
N LEU A 201 14.15 -11.53 -10.37
CA LEU A 201 13.90 -12.14 -9.08
C LEU A 201 13.76 -13.67 -9.25
N SER A 202 14.66 -14.44 -8.64
CA SER A 202 14.82 -15.88 -8.89
C SER A 202 14.68 -16.73 -7.61
N LYS A 203 14.13 -17.94 -7.78
CA LYS A 203 13.91 -18.92 -6.70
C LYS A 203 15.11 -19.82 -6.46
N ASP A 204 15.89 -20.08 -7.51
CA ASP A 204 16.95 -21.07 -7.55
C ASP A 204 18.27 -20.55 -8.16
N GLY A 205 18.33 -19.25 -8.47
CA GLY A 205 19.51 -18.62 -9.07
C GLY A 205 19.62 -18.76 -10.58
N SER A 206 18.60 -19.33 -11.23
CA SER A 206 18.48 -19.35 -12.69
C SER A 206 17.43 -18.35 -13.18
N VAL A 207 17.55 -17.90 -14.44
CA VAL A 207 16.53 -17.11 -15.15
C VAL A 207 15.46 -18.00 -15.81
N ASP A 208 15.69 -19.31 -15.95
CA ASP A 208 14.80 -20.22 -16.70
C ASP A 208 13.65 -20.79 -15.86
N ASN A 209 13.82 -20.91 -14.54
CA ASN A 209 12.93 -21.67 -13.66
C ASN A 209 11.92 -20.78 -12.90
N GLY A 210 11.15 -19.99 -13.66
CA GLY A 210 10.12 -19.13 -13.10
C GLY A 210 10.68 -17.90 -12.38
N ALA A 211 11.84 -17.42 -12.84
CA ALA A 211 12.32 -16.09 -12.48
C ALA A 211 11.42 -15.03 -13.08
N ILE A 212 11.25 -13.92 -12.35
CA ILE A 212 10.47 -12.77 -12.82
C ILE A 212 11.46 -11.76 -13.42
N ASN A 213 11.33 -11.47 -14.72
CA ASN A 213 12.02 -10.33 -15.33
C ASN A 213 11.36 -9.03 -14.88
N LEU A 214 12.11 -8.16 -14.21
CA LEU A 214 11.63 -6.89 -13.68
C LEU A 214 11.99 -5.70 -14.57
N GLY A 215 12.69 -5.96 -15.68
CA GLY A 215 13.02 -4.97 -16.71
C GLY A 215 14.50 -4.59 -16.73
N LYS A 216 14.80 -3.60 -17.58
CA LYS A 216 16.14 -3.06 -17.77
C LYS A 216 16.62 -2.31 -16.53
N ILE A 217 17.90 -2.43 -16.24
CA ILE A 217 18.57 -1.65 -15.18
C ILE A 217 19.24 -0.40 -15.74
N SER A 218 19.27 0.66 -14.95
CA SER A 218 20.10 1.83 -15.26
C SER A 218 21.56 1.53 -14.97
N LEU A 219 22.45 1.86 -15.91
CA LEU A 219 23.91 1.68 -15.76
C LEU A 219 24.59 2.91 -15.12
N THR A 220 23.89 4.04 -15.07
CA THR A 220 24.40 5.30 -14.54
C THR A 220 23.87 5.61 -13.14
N ASP A 221 22.71 5.04 -12.78
CA ASP A 221 22.06 5.32 -11.49
C ASP A 221 22.45 4.27 -10.45
N ALA A 222 23.31 4.68 -9.51
CA ALA A 222 23.73 3.83 -8.41
C ALA A 222 22.60 3.50 -7.42
N ASN A 223 21.55 4.32 -7.39
CA ASN A 223 20.35 4.10 -6.59
C ASN A 223 19.14 4.08 -7.51
N GLN A 224 18.45 2.95 -7.60
CA GLN A 224 17.32 2.79 -8.49
C GLN A 224 16.28 1.88 -7.86
N LYS A 225 15.01 2.18 -8.14
CA LYS A 225 13.86 1.48 -7.58
C LYS A 225 13.09 0.79 -8.70
N ILE A 226 12.83 -0.50 -8.55
CA ILE A 226 12.19 -1.34 -9.57
C ILE A 226 10.93 -1.96 -8.99
N LYS A 227 9.78 -1.72 -9.64
CA LYS A 227 8.49 -2.24 -9.16
C LYS A 227 8.42 -3.76 -9.29
N LEU A 228 7.88 -4.41 -8.26
CA LEU A 228 7.50 -5.82 -8.33
C LEU A 228 6.08 -5.97 -8.86
N PRO A 229 5.76 -7.07 -9.58
CA PRO A 229 4.39 -7.41 -9.90
C PRO A 229 3.54 -7.52 -8.62
N ALA A 230 2.30 -7.05 -8.69
CA ALA A 230 1.42 -7.10 -7.54
C ALA A 230 1.10 -8.55 -7.13
N GLY A 231 1.04 -8.80 -5.82
CA GLY A 231 0.83 -10.14 -5.29
C GLY A 231 2.08 -11.03 -5.30
N THR A 232 3.26 -10.50 -5.67
CA THR A 232 4.53 -11.24 -5.57
C THR A 232 4.81 -11.61 -4.12
N ASN A 233 4.84 -12.91 -3.82
CA ASN A 233 5.29 -13.41 -2.53
C ASN A 233 6.82 -13.47 -2.50
N ILE A 234 7.45 -12.43 -1.96
CA ILE A 234 8.91 -12.28 -1.94
C ILE A 234 9.64 -13.41 -1.20
N LYS A 235 8.97 -14.13 -0.29
CA LYS A 235 9.56 -15.27 0.46
C LYS A 235 9.83 -16.50 -0.39
N ASP A 236 9.25 -16.58 -1.58
CA ASP A 236 9.46 -17.70 -2.50
C ASP A 236 10.79 -17.57 -3.26
N PHE A 237 11.40 -16.38 -3.21
CA PHE A 237 12.61 -16.05 -3.96
C PHE A 237 13.81 -15.96 -3.04
N LYS A 238 14.96 -16.40 -3.56
CA LYS A 238 16.21 -16.50 -2.80
C LYS A 238 17.28 -15.57 -3.33
N GLN A 239 17.17 -15.13 -4.58
CA GLN A 239 18.18 -14.34 -5.25
C GLN A 239 17.60 -13.25 -6.14
N VAL A 240 18.35 -12.15 -6.24
CA VAL A 240 18.19 -11.14 -7.28
C VAL A 240 19.37 -11.28 -8.24
N LEU A 241 19.09 -11.33 -9.54
CA LEU A 241 20.09 -11.55 -10.58
C LEU A 241 20.18 -10.33 -11.50
N ILE A 242 21.40 -9.97 -11.89
CA ILE A 242 21.67 -9.08 -13.01
C ILE A 242 22.07 -9.97 -14.18
N HIS A 243 21.25 -10.00 -15.22
CA HIS A 243 21.43 -10.87 -16.38
C HIS A 243 21.47 -10.05 -17.66
N CYS A 244 22.33 -10.44 -18.60
CA CYS A 244 22.33 -9.87 -19.94
C CYS A 244 21.54 -10.78 -20.86
N ASP A 245 20.35 -10.35 -21.27
CA ASP A 245 19.42 -11.16 -22.06
C ASP A 245 20.01 -11.47 -23.44
N GLU A 246 20.67 -10.51 -24.08
CA GLU A 246 21.31 -10.67 -25.39
C GLU A 246 22.50 -11.64 -25.36
N ALA A 247 23.31 -11.59 -24.31
CA ALA A 247 24.50 -12.44 -24.17
C ALA A 247 24.21 -13.77 -23.48
N HIS A 248 23.01 -13.94 -22.91
CA HIS A 248 22.61 -15.09 -22.08
C HIS A 248 23.57 -15.37 -20.91
N VAL A 249 24.07 -14.31 -20.26
CA VAL A 249 25.06 -14.41 -19.17
C VAL A 249 24.60 -13.65 -17.94
N THR A 250 24.63 -14.29 -16.78
CA THR A 250 24.42 -13.62 -15.49
C THR A 250 25.68 -12.87 -15.07
N PHE A 251 25.59 -11.55 -14.96
CA PHE A 251 26.68 -10.66 -14.59
C PHE A 251 26.90 -10.63 -13.07
N GLY A 252 25.83 -10.76 -12.29
CA GLY A 252 25.91 -10.74 -10.84
C GLY A 252 24.68 -11.33 -10.17
N ALA A 253 24.84 -11.75 -8.93
CA ALA A 253 23.77 -12.31 -8.11
C ALA A 253 23.88 -11.78 -6.68
N ALA A 254 22.74 -11.57 -6.02
CA ALA A 254 22.64 -11.26 -4.61
C ALA A 254 21.72 -12.28 -3.94
N ASP A 255 22.24 -13.02 -2.96
CA ASP A 255 21.42 -13.81 -2.05
C ASP A 255 20.65 -12.87 -1.13
N VAL A 256 19.33 -13.06 -1.02
CA VAL A 256 18.46 -12.21 -0.22
C VAL A 256 17.84 -13.00 0.93
N LYS A 257 17.84 -12.40 2.13
CA LYS A 257 17.38 -13.03 3.38
C LYS A 257 16.74 -12.04 4.34
#